data_AF-A0A1H2SYQ4-F1
#
_entry.id   AF-A0A1H2SYQ4-F1
#
_cell.length_a   1.000
_cell.length_b   1.000
_cell.length_c   1.000
_cell.angle_alpha   90.00
_cell.angle_beta   90.00
_cell.angle_gamma   90.00
#
_symmetry.space_group_name_H-M   'P 1'
#
loop_
_entity.id
_entity.type
_entity.pdbx_description
1 polymer ?
#
loop_
_entity_poly.entity_id
_entity_poly.type
_entity_poly.pdbx_seq_one_letter_code
_entity_poly.pdbx_strand_id
1 'polypeptide(L)'
;MTDQSPSSPRRSGGRAARRALRAAPLATDKRPVHAGLRGGQLRVLSDLDIANIHEAALTALEHIGLADAPPSGIEILTRAGAILGEDGRIRFPRALVEDMLAVACKDVTLCGRDPGNDLHLQGTKVHYGTAGAAVHMVDVEGRNYRESTVQDLYDAARITDQLDNLHFLQRPMVCRDIADNYEMDLNTVYACTRGTTKHIGVSFTEADYVAGALEMLHMIAGDEDTWRARPFVSNTNCFVVPPMKFATDACRVMEACIEGGMPVLLLSAGMAGATAPSPIAGAIVQAVAECLAGVVYVNAIKPGHPAIFGTWPFGLDLRTGAMSVGSGEQALLTAGCAQMHHFYGIPGGAAAGASDAKLPDMQAGWEQMCSNVMAGLSGLNMVYEAAGMHASLLGFCHESLILGDDLIGQALRCVRGIEVTEETLALDVMRTTCLGDGDKAGVGHYLGAAQTLTRMESDYVYPTLGDRMSPKEWAEKDKPDLLQKATARKLELLAAPSSAAFNPALDSAIRARFTIHLPP
;
A
#
# COMPACT_ATOMS: atom_id res chain seq x y z
N MET A 1 30.66 -55.41 -45.47
CA MET A 1 29.58 -54.56 -45.99
C MET A 1 29.27 -53.54 -44.91
N THR A 2 29.86 -52.36 -45.04
CA THR A 2 29.78 -51.24 -44.08
C THR A 2 28.62 -50.35 -44.49
N ASP A 3 27.66 -50.14 -43.60
CA ASP A 3 26.66 -49.07 -43.73
C ASP A 3 26.73 -48.21 -42.46
N GLN A 4 27.42 -47.06 -42.60
CA GLN A 4 27.42 -45.97 -41.63
C GLN A 4 26.68 -44.81 -42.29
N SER A 5 25.40 -44.68 -42.00
CA SER A 5 24.64 -43.46 -42.26
C SER A 5 24.74 -42.54 -41.04
N PRO A 6 25.22 -41.29 -41.17
CA PRO A 6 25.36 -40.38 -40.03
C PRO A 6 23.99 -39.81 -39.62
N SER A 7 23.62 -40.00 -38.36
CA SER A 7 22.44 -39.35 -37.78
C SER A 7 22.73 -37.86 -37.55
N SER A 8 21.83 -37.00 -38.05
CA SER A 8 21.92 -35.54 -37.89
C SER A 8 21.90 -35.12 -36.41
N PRO A 9 22.67 -34.09 -36.01
CA PRO A 9 22.70 -33.61 -34.64
C PRO A 9 21.37 -32.93 -34.28
N ARG A 10 20.67 -33.48 -33.28
CA ARG A 10 19.49 -32.85 -32.66
C ARG A 10 19.86 -31.46 -32.12
N ARG A 11 19.28 -30.41 -32.72
CA ARG A 11 19.38 -29.01 -32.30
C ARG A 11 19.07 -28.85 -30.79
N SER A 12 20.11 -28.60 -30.00
CA SER A 12 20.03 -28.22 -28.56
C SER A 12 19.43 -26.83 -28.33
N GLY A 13 19.30 -26.01 -29.38
CA GLY A 13 18.81 -24.62 -29.31
C GLY A 13 17.34 -24.45 -28.91
N GLY A 14 16.47 -25.45 -29.13
CA GLY A 14 15.04 -25.30 -28.85
C GLY A 14 14.68 -25.25 -27.36
N ARG A 15 15.55 -25.74 -26.46
CA ARG A 15 15.34 -25.69 -25.00
C ARG A 15 15.82 -24.36 -24.42
N ALA A 16 16.95 -23.85 -24.91
CA ALA A 16 17.47 -22.53 -24.57
C ALA A 16 16.56 -21.41 -25.10
N ALA A 17 16.09 -21.52 -26.35
CA ALA A 17 15.13 -20.58 -26.93
C ALA A 17 13.78 -20.58 -26.21
N ARG A 18 13.27 -21.76 -25.78
CA ARG A 18 12.06 -21.83 -24.94
C ARG A 18 12.29 -21.28 -23.52
N ARG A 19 13.47 -21.48 -22.93
CA ARG A 19 13.84 -20.83 -21.65
C ARG A 19 13.92 -19.30 -21.79
N ALA A 20 14.49 -18.80 -22.89
CA ALA A 20 14.58 -17.37 -23.15
C ALA A 20 13.21 -16.74 -23.46
N LEU A 21 12.35 -17.42 -24.22
CA LEU A 21 10.96 -16.99 -24.47
C LEU A 21 10.11 -16.97 -23.20
N ARG A 22 10.32 -17.92 -22.28
CA ARG A 22 9.68 -17.94 -20.95
C ARG A 22 10.28 -16.94 -19.96
N ALA A 23 11.47 -16.43 -20.23
CA ALA A 23 12.12 -15.39 -19.43
C ALA A 23 11.74 -13.98 -19.89
N ALA A 24 11.06 -13.83 -21.04
CA ALA A 24 10.51 -12.56 -21.46
C ALA A 24 9.30 -12.20 -20.56
N PRO A 25 9.19 -10.94 -20.10
CA PRO A 25 8.06 -10.52 -19.28
C PRO A 25 6.73 -10.78 -19.99
N LEU A 26 5.79 -11.43 -19.30
CA LEU A 26 4.43 -11.55 -19.79
C LEU A 26 3.79 -10.16 -19.88
N ALA A 27 2.97 -9.98 -20.91
CA ALA A 27 2.06 -8.84 -20.98
C ALA A 27 1.19 -8.81 -19.71
N THR A 28 0.89 -7.63 -19.19
CA THR A 28 0.25 -7.44 -17.89
C THR A 28 -1.08 -8.17 -17.75
N ASP A 29 -1.86 -8.24 -18.83
CA ASP A 29 -3.14 -8.96 -18.93
C ASP A 29 -3.01 -10.49 -18.82
N LYS A 30 -1.81 -11.02 -19.10
CA LYS A 30 -1.48 -12.45 -18.99
C LYS A 30 -0.83 -12.81 -17.67
N ARG A 31 -0.40 -11.82 -16.88
CA ARG A 31 0.25 -12.07 -15.59
C ARG A 31 -0.78 -12.62 -14.60
N PRO A 32 -0.35 -13.51 -13.70
CA PRO A 32 -1.26 -14.11 -12.76
C PRO A 32 -1.84 -13.11 -11.75
N VAL A 33 -1.08 -12.05 -11.47
CA VAL A 33 -1.40 -10.94 -10.59
C VAL A 33 -0.80 -9.64 -11.14
N HIS A 34 -1.41 -8.50 -10.80
CA HIS A 34 -0.94 -7.16 -11.16
C HIS A 34 -1.62 -6.11 -10.27
N ALA A 35 -1.10 -4.88 -10.30
CA ALA A 35 -1.68 -3.74 -9.58
C ALA A 35 -3.11 -3.43 -10.03
N GLY A 36 -4.00 -3.10 -9.09
CA GLY A 36 -5.37 -2.71 -9.40
C GLY A 36 -6.30 -3.86 -9.77
N LEU A 37 -6.00 -5.10 -9.36
CA LEU A 37 -6.99 -6.17 -9.37
C LEU A 37 -8.23 -5.77 -8.58
N ARG A 38 -9.41 -6.19 -9.05
CA ARG A 38 -10.68 -5.86 -8.42
C ARG A 38 -10.98 -6.82 -7.28
N GLY A 39 -10.99 -6.30 -6.06
CA GLY A 39 -11.53 -6.98 -4.89
C GLY A 39 -13.03 -6.74 -4.72
N GLY A 40 -13.49 -6.81 -3.47
CA GLY A 40 -14.87 -6.52 -3.05
C GLY A 40 -15.78 -7.75 -3.00
N GLN A 41 -15.23 -8.95 -3.17
CA GLN A 41 -16.00 -10.21 -3.09
C GLN A 41 -16.30 -10.60 -1.63
N LEU A 42 -15.44 -10.19 -0.68
CA LEU A 42 -15.65 -10.45 0.74
C LEU A 42 -16.45 -9.33 1.39
N ARG A 43 -17.55 -9.71 2.05
CA ARG A 43 -18.39 -8.81 2.85
C ARG A 43 -18.40 -9.27 4.30
N VAL A 44 -17.99 -8.39 5.21
CA VAL A 44 -18.01 -8.60 6.67
C VAL A 44 -19.15 -7.82 7.36
N LEU A 45 -19.73 -6.85 6.66
CA LEU A 45 -20.91 -6.08 7.05
C LEU A 45 -22.07 -6.30 6.06
N SER A 46 -23.28 -6.47 6.57
CA SER A 46 -24.51 -6.46 5.75
C SER A 46 -24.85 -5.03 5.30
N ASP A 47 -25.76 -4.87 4.34
CA ASP A 47 -26.22 -3.54 3.93
C ASP A 47 -26.88 -2.77 5.08
N LEU A 48 -27.58 -3.48 5.97
CA LEU A 48 -28.17 -2.89 7.17
C LEU A 48 -27.10 -2.40 8.15
N ASP A 49 -26.03 -3.17 8.35
CA ASP A 49 -24.93 -2.77 9.25
C ASP A 49 -24.19 -1.55 8.71
N ILE A 50 -23.95 -1.50 7.39
CA ILE A 50 -23.37 -0.33 6.71
C ILE A 50 -24.22 0.92 6.93
N ALA A 51 -25.54 0.81 6.73
CA ALA A 51 -26.47 1.91 6.97
C ALA A 51 -26.47 2.37 8.43
N ASN A 52 -26.45 1.43 9.38
CA ASN A 52 -26.37 1.74 10.80
C ASN A 52 -25.06 2.46 11.19
N ILE A 53 -23.92 2.04 10.61
CA ILE A 53 -22.63 2.70 10.83
C ILE A 53 -22.65 4.12 10.27
N HIS A 54 -23.18 4.30 9.05
CA HIS A 54 -23.33 5.63 8.44
C HIS A 54 -24.18 6.55 9.32
N GLU A 55 -25.37 6.10 9.72
CA GLU A 55 -26.27 6.88 10.58
C GLU A 55 -25.64 7.23 11.93
N ALA A 56 -24.91 6.29 12.53
CA ALA A 56 -24.19 6.53 13.77
C ALA A 56 -23.07 7.56 13.59
N ALA A 57 -22.34 7.52 12.47
CA ALA A 57 -21.28 8.49 12.17
C ALA A 57 -21.85 9.90 11.95
N LEU A 58 -22.97 10.04 11.23
CA LEU A 58 -23.68 11.30 11.07
C LEU A 58 -24.18 11.85 12.41
N THR A 59 -24.76 10.98 13.24
CA THR A 59 -25.21 11.33 14.59
C THR A 59 -24.06 11.83 15.47
N ALA A 60 -22.89 11.17 15.40
CA ALA A 60 -21.70 11.59 16.11
C ALA A 60 -21.22 12.98 15.65
N LEU A 61 -21.20 13.23 14.34
CA LEU A 61 -20.82 14.53 13.80
C LEU A 61 -21.80 15.66 14.16
N GLU A 62 -23.09 15.39 14.16
CA GLU A 62 -24.15 16.36 14.44
C GLU A 62 -24.21 16.73 15.93
N HIS A 63 -24.07 15.76 16.83
CA HIS A 63 -24.27 15.99 18.27
C HIS A 63 -22.96 16.12 19.06
N ILE A 64 -21.92 15.37 18.70
CA ILE A 64 -20.62 15.40 19.36
C ILE A 64 -19.69 16.40 18.67
N GLY A 65 -19.55 16.30 17.34
CA GLY A 65 -18.64 17.16 16.58
C GLY A 65 -17.16 16.98 16.95
N LEU A 66 -16.30 17.85 16.44
CA LEU A 66 -14.85 17.83 16.66
C LEU A 66 -14.38 19.07 17.42
N ALA A 67 -13.44 18.90 18.34
CA ALA A 67 -12.78 20.00 19.06
C ALA A 67 -11.46 20.41 18.39
N ASP A 68 -10.85 21.49 18.90
CA ASP A 68 -9.45 21.88 18.63
C ASP A 68 -9.15 22.26 17.15
N ALA A 69 -10.18 22.67 16.41
CA ALA A 69 -10.03 23.20 15.04
C ALA A 69 -9.12 24.44 15.04
N PRO A 70 -8.18 24.58 14.08
CA PRO A 70 -7.42 25.82 13.94
C PRO A 70 -8.35 26.99 13.62
N PRO A 71 -7.95 28.24 13.93
CA PRO A 71 -8.76 29.41 13.59
C PRO A 71 -9.17 29.49 12.11
N SER A 72 -8.26 29.14 11.19
CA SER A 72 -8.56 29.04 9.76
C SER A 72 -9.63 27.99 9.48
N GLY A 73 -9.50 26.81 10.08
CA GLY A 73 -10.49 25.72 10.00
C GLY A 73 -11.86 26.09 10.53
N ILE A 74 -11.95 26.81 11.65
CA ILE A 74 -13.22 27.34 12.17
C ILE A 74 -13.88 28.22 11.10
N GLU A 75 -13.13 29.15 10.52
CA GLU A 75 -13.66 30.05 9.50
C GLU A 75 -14.13 29.30 8.24
N ILE A 76 -13.30 28.38 7.73
CA ILE A 76 -13.59 27.58 6.54
C ILE A 76 -14.84 26.72 6.75
N LEU A 77 -14.89 25.96 7.86
CA LEU A 77 -15.96 25.02 8.15
C LEU A 77 -17.27 25.73 8.46
N THR A 78 -17.25 26.81 9.24
CA THR A 78 -18.47 27.56 9.57
C THR A 78 -19.05 28.28 8.36
N ARG A 79 -18.20 28.80 7.46
CA ARG A 79 -18.64 29.37 6.18
C ARG A 79 -19.32 28.34 5.29
N ALA A 80 -18.87 27.08 5.35
CA ALA A 80 -19.50 25.98 4.63
C ALA A 80 -20.82 25.50 5.26
N GLY A 81 -21.13 25.89 6.51
CA GLY A 81 -22.36 25.54 7.21
C GLY A 81 -22.18 24.68 8.47
N ALA A 82 -20.94 24.40 8.87
CA ALA A 82 -20.69 23.77 10.17
C ALA A 82 -20.99 24.75 11.31
N ILE A 83 -21.27 24.24 12.50
CA ILE A 83 -21.71 25.05 13.63
C ILE A 83 -20.66 25.00 14.73
N LEU A 84 -20.06 26.14 15.07
CA LEU A 84 -19.24 26.27 16.27
C LEU A 84 -20.15 26.38 17.50
N GLY A 85 -20.14 25.34 18.32
CA GLY A 85 -20.89 25.32 19.58
C GLY A 85 -20.23 26.18 20.67
N GLU A 86 -21.02 26.53 21.70
CA GLU A 86 -20.52 27.25 22.89
C GLU A 86 -19.45 26.46 23.66
N ASP A 87 -19.42 25.13 23.49
CA ASP A 87 -18.41 24.23 24.04
C ASP A 87 -17.11 24.18 23.20
N GLY A 88 -16.99 25.02 22.17
CA GLY A 88 -15.83 25.10 21.29
C GLY A 88 -15.73 23.95 20.27
N ARG A 89 -16.75 23.10 20.16
CA ARG A 89 -16.78 21.99 19.19
C ARG A 89 -17.47 22.39 17.90
N ILE A 90 -16.87 22.03 16.76
CA ILE A 90 -17.48 22.16 15.44
C ILE A 90 -18.39 20.94 15.20
N ARG A 91 -19.69 21.19 15.03
CA ARG A 91 -20.71 20.19 14.69
C ARG A 91 -21.09 20.31 13.22
N PHE A 92 -21.38 19.18 12.59
CA PHE A 92 -21.67 19.10 11.16
C PHE A 92 -23.12 18.67 10.96
N PRO A 93 -24.00 19.55 10.45
CA PRO A 93 -25.33 19.15 10.05
C PRO A 93 -25.29 18.03 9.01
N ARG A 94 -26.23 17.10 9.06
CA ARG A 94 -26.28 15.95 8.12
C ARG A 94 -26.28 16.37 6.66
N ALA A 95 -27.12 17.36 6.34
CA ALA A 95 -27.21 17.93 5.00
C ALA A 95 -25.86 18.48 4.51
N LEU A 96 -25.06 19.10 5.38
CA LEU A 96 -23.72 19.58 5.01
C LEU A 96 -22.80 18.40 4.64
N VAL A 97 -22.83 17.32 5.42
CA VAL A 97 -22.00 16.14 5.15
C VAL A 97 -22.41 15.52 3.82
N GLU A 98 -23.71 15.38 3.56
CA GLU A 98 -24.26 14.86 2.31
C GLU A 98 -23.90 15.73 1.10
N ASP A 99 -24.03 17.05 1.21
CA ASP A 99 -23.67 18.01 0.16
C ASP A 99 -22.18 17.92 -0.19
N MET A 100 -21.31 17.82 0.83
CA MET A 100 -19.85 17.70 0.63
C MET A 100 -19.45 16.34 0.08
N LEU A 101 -20.15 15.27 0.45
CA LEU A 101 -19.98 13.94 -0.15
C LEU A 101 -20.36 13.94 -1.63
N ALA A 102 -21.34 14.75 -2.05
CA ALA A 102 -21.79 14.83 -3.44
C ALA A 102 -20.77 15.51 -4.37
N VAL A 103 -20.01 16.50 -3.85
CA VAL A 103 -18.97 17.21 -4.61
C VAL A 103 -17.57 16.59 -4.48
N ALA A 104 -17.37 15.66 -3.53
CA ALA A 104 -16.08 15.00 -3.30
C ALA A 104 -15.59 14.23 -4.54
N CYS A 105 -14.28 14.25 -4.77
CA CYS A 105 -13.63 13.51 -5.86
C CYS A 105 -13.80 12.00 -5.66
N LYS A 106 -14.48 11.32 -6.60
CA LYS A 106 -14.72 9.86 -6.56
C LYS A 106 -13.71 9.06 -7.39
N ASP A 107 -13.15 9.67 -8.42
CA ASP A 107 -12.17 9.06 -9.33
C ASP A 107 -10.80 9.69 -9.12
N VAL A 108 -10.04 9.14 -8.17
CA VAL A 108 -8.68 9.61 -7.86
C VAL A 108 -7.66 8.79 -8.64
N THR A 109 -6.75 9.48 -9.33
CA THR A 109 -5.51 8.88 -9.84
C THR A 109 -4.33 9.46 -9.08
N LEU A 110 -3.57 8.59 -8.41
CA LEU A 110 -2.32 8.96 -7.78
C LEU A 110 -1.17 8.68 -8.75
N CYS A 111 -0.48 9.73 -9.19
CA CYS A 111 0.49 9.61 -10.25
C CYS A 111 1.83 9.06 -9.74
N GLY A 112 2.51 8.24 -10.54
CA GLY A 112 3.94 8.01 -10.38
C GLY A 112 4.76 9.11 -11.07
N ARG A 113 6.06 9.18 -10.78
CA ARG A 113 7.00 9.91 -11.65
C ARG A 113 7.07 9.27 -13.04
N ASP A 114 6.93 7.95 -13.09
CA ASP A 114 6.65 7.21 -14.32
C ASP A 114 5.13 6.96 -14.43
N PRO A 115 4.46 7.41 -15.51
CA PRO A 115 3.04 7.12 -15.76
C PRO A 115 2.67 5.63 -15.74
N GLY A 116 3.62 4.73 -15.99
CA GLY A 116 3.41 3.29 -15.86
C GLY A 116 3.09 2.82 -14.43
N ASN A 117 3.36 3.65 -13.43
CA ASN A 117 3.10 3.41 -12.02
C ASN A 117 1.89 4.21 -11.48
N ASP A 118 1.08 4.82 -12.35
CA ASP A 118 -0.13 5.54 -11.92
C ASP A 118 -1.13 4.59 -11.25
N LEU A 119 -1.62 4.96 -10.07
CA LEU A 119 -2.62 4.20 -9.34
C LEU A 119 -4.01 4.76 -9.60
N HIS A 120 -4.82 3.97 -10.29
CA HIS A 120 -6.24 4.29 -10.48
C HIS A 120 -7.05 3.74 -9.31
N LEU A 121 -7.47 4.63 -8.41
CA LEU A 121 -8.24 4.28 -7.22
C LEU A 121 -9.74 4.32 -7.55
N GLN A 122 -10.20 3.37 -8.37
CA GLN A 122 -11.58 3.32 -8.87
C GLN A 122 -12.31 2.08 -8.38
N GLY A 123 -13.49 2.27 -7.79
CA GLY A 123 -14.32 1.17 -7.27
C GLY A 123 -13.51 0.29 -6.32
N THR A 124 -13.37 -1.00 -6.63
CA THR A 124 -12.69 -1.99 -5.79
C THR A 124 -11.27 -2.35 -6.25
N LYS A 125 -10.63 -1.52 -7.08
CA LYS A 125 -9.23 -1.76 -7.51
C LYS A 125 -8.30 -1.63 -6.31
N VAL A 126 -7.53 -2.68 -6.02
CA VAL A 126 -6.67 -2.80 -4.84
C VAL A 126 -5.21 -2.51 -5.19
N HIS A 127 -4.56 -1.72 -4.34
CA HIS A 127 -3.12 -1.44 -4.42
C HIS A 127 -2.45 -1.61 -3.07
N TYR A 128 -1.29 -2.27 -3.04
CA TYR A 128 -0.53 -2.51 -1.83
C TYR A 128 0.71 -1.63 -1.79
N GLY A 129 1.07 -1.13 -0.62
CA GLY A 129 2.27 -0.32 -0.45
C GLY A 129 2.79 -0.36 0.97
N THR A 130 3.94 0.29 1.17
CA THR A 130 4.49 0.51 2.51
C THR A 130 3.62 1.48 3.31
N ALA A 131 3.99 1.79 4.56
CA ALA A 131 3.56 2.95 5.37
C ALA A 131 4.11 2.80 6.81
N GLY A 132 3.55 3.56 7.75
CA GLY A 132 3.65 3.39 9.21
C GLY A 132 4.70 4.23 9.94
N ALA A 133 5.61 4.89 9.22
CA ALA A 133 6.55 5.87 9.80
C ALA A 133 7.29 5.39 11.07
N ALA A 134 7.81 4.16 11.03
CA ALA A 134 8.62 3.59 12.11
C ALA A 134 9.81 4.49 12.47
N VAL A 135 10.28 4.40 13.72
CA VAL A 135 11.46 5.14 14.19
C VAL A 135 12.70 4.26 14.31
N HIS A 136 12.55 2.95 14.11
CA HIS A 136 13.65 2.01 14.14
C HIS A 136 13.72 1.15 12.88
N MET A 137 14.91 0.66 12.60
CA MET A 137 15.18 -0.45 11.69
C MET A 137 15.39 -1.74 12.49
N VAL A 138 14.85 -2.83 11.96
CA VAL A 138 15.13 -4.18 12.45
C VAL A 138 16.50 -4.63 11.94
N ASP A 139 17.40 -4.98 12.86
CA ASP A 139 18.63 -5.70 12.58
C ASP A 139 18.34 -7.21 12.66
N VAL A 140 18.18 -7.85 11.50
CA VAL A 140 17.86 -9.28 11.41
C VAL A 140 19.01 -10.16 11.93
N GLU A 141 20.26 -9.78 11.65
CA GLU A 141 21.43 -10.57 12.03
C GLU A 141 21.71 -10.44 13.54
N GLY A 142 21.80 -9.21 14.04
CA GLY A 142 22.03 -8.93 15.45
C GLY A 142 20.79 -9.06 16.34
N ARG A 143 19.61 -9.29 15.75
CA ARG A 143 18.32 -9.45 16.43
C ARG A 143 17.99 -8.29 17.37
N ASN A 144 18.25 -7.08 16.93
CA ASN A 144 18.07 -5.85 17.70
C ASN A 144 17.40 -4.76 16.84
N TYR A 145 17.24 -3.58 17.44
CA TYR A 145 16.64 -2.42 16.80
C TYR A 145 17.64 -1.26 16.89
N ARG A 146 17.74 -0.50 15.80
CA ARG A 146 18.52 0.76 15.77
C ARG A 146 17.65 1.87 15.21
N GLU A 147 17.98 3.12 15.49
CA GLU A 147 17.32 4.27 14.86
C GLU A 147 17.40 4.17 13.32
N SER A 148 16.33 4.58 12.65
CA SER A 148 16.27 4.69 11.19
C SER A 148 16.94 5.96 10.67
N THR A 149 17.54 5.87 9.49
CA THR A 149 18.29 6.96 8.85
C THR A 149 17.69 7.37 7.51
N VAL A 150 18.12 8.50 6.94
CA VAL A 150 17.75 8.89 5.58
C VAL A 150 18.22 7.86 4.53
N GLN A 151 19.35 7.20 4.78
CA GLN A 151 19.85 6.12 3.93
C GLN A 151 18.91 4.92 3.96
N ASP A 152 18.37 4.55 5.13
CA ASP A 152 17.40 3.45 5.25
C ASP A 152 16.11 3.72 4.49
N LEU A 153 15.64 4.98 4.52
CA LEU A 153 14.47 5.43 3.77
C LEU A 153 14.72 5.37 2.26
N TYR A 154 15.87 5.86 1.80
CA TYR A 154 16.26 5.77 0.40
C TYR A 154 16.38 4.31 -0.07
N ASP A 155 16.95 3.44 0.75
CA ASP A 155 17.09 2.01 0.43
C ASP A 155 15.73 1.31 0.41
N ALA A 156 14.81 1.64 1.32
CA ALA A 156 13.43 1.16 1.26
C ALA A 156 12.73 1.59 -0.04
N ALA A 157 12.88 2.85 -0.44
CA ALA A 157 12.34 3.38 -1.69
C ALA A 157 12.88 2.62 -2.92
N ARG A 158 14.18 2.38 -2.97
CA ARG A 158 14.84 1.61 -4.06
C ARG A 158 14.38 0.17 -4.12
N ILE A 159 14.26 -0.49 -2.96
CA ILE A 159 13.74 -1.85 -2.90
C ILE A 159 12.31 -1.85 -3.43
N THR A 160 11.44 -0.97 -2.91
CA THR A 160 10.06 -0.85 -3.35
C THR A 160 9.94 -0.61 -4.86
N ASP A 161 10.81 0.21 -5.47
CA ASP A 161 10.82 0.44 -6.93
C ASP A 161 10.94 -0.85 -7.74
N GLN A 162 11.68 -1.84 -7.23
CA GLN A 162 12.00 -3.10 -7.90
C GLN A 162 11.03 -4.25 -7.59
N LEU A 163 10.11 -4.09 -6.63
CA LEU A 163 9.14 -5.12 -6.26
C LEU A 163 7.87 -4.99 -7.11
N ASP A 164 7.39 -6.10 -7.69
CA ASP A 164 6.25 -6.07 -8.61
C ASP A 164 4.91 -5.89 -7.88
N ASN A 165 4.78 -6.41 -6.65
CA ASN A 165 3.51 -6.44 -5.92
C ASN A 165 3.38 -5.30 -4.89
N LEU A 166 4.39 -4.42 -4.79
CA LEU A 166 4.31 -3.17 -4.03
C LEU A 166 4.13 -2.02 -5.01
N HIS A 167 2.96 -1.42 -5.04
CA HIS A 167 2.56 -0.47 -6.08
C HIS A 167 2.85 1.00 -5.73
N PHE A 168 3.05 1.32 -4.45
CA PHE A 168 3.42 2.66 -3.99
C PHE A 168 4.33 2.65 -2.77
N LEU A 169 4.98 3.79 -2.52
CA LEU A 169 5.80 4.05 -1.34
C LEU A 169 5.16 5.13 -0.47
N GLN A 170 4.44 4.72 0.57
CA GLN A 170 4.09 5.63 1.66
C GLN A 170 5.23 5.60 2.67
N ARG A 171 5.77 6.76 3.08
CA ARG A 171 6.97 6.87 3.93
C ARG A 171 6.96 5.83 5.07
N PRO A 172 7.85 4.80 5.01
CA PRO A 172 7.80 3.71 5.98
C PRO A 172 8.53 4.00 7.29
N MET A 173 9.47 4.95 7.32
CA MET A 173 10.19 5.36 8.53
C MET A 173 10.51 6.86 8.56
N VAL A 174 10.77 7.35 9.78
CA VAL A 174 11.26 8.71 10.05
C VAL A 174 12.78 8.72 9.99
N CYS A 175 13.40 9.76 9.42
CA CYS A 175 14.86 9.90 9.36
C CYS A 175 15.37 10.45 10.70
N ARG A 176 15.77 9.57 11.63
CA ARG A 176 16.16 9.93 13.01
C ARG A 176 17.60 10.43 13.12
N ASP A 177 18.37 10.37 12.04
CA ASP A 177 19.71 10.91 11.89
C ASP A 177 19.74 12.42 11.58
N ILE A 178 18.59 13.04 11.30
CA ILE A 178 18.47 14.47 11.00
C ILE A 178 17.70 15.14 12.14
N ALA A 179 18.36 16.04 12.87
CA ALA A 179 17.78 16.67 14.07
C ALA A 179 16.85 17.85 13.75
N ASP A 180 17.10 18.55 12.64
CA ASP A 180 16.25 19.66 12.19
C ASP A 180 15.05 19.12 11.41
N ASN A 181 13.83 19.40 11.89
CA ASN A 181 12.61 18.83 11.31
C ASN A 181 12.32 19.36 9.89
N TYR A 182 12.72 20.59 9.58
CA TYR A 182 12.55 21.13 8.23
C TYR A 182 13.47 20.39 7.26
N GLU A 183 14.75 20.23 7.62
CA GLU A 183 15.69 19.44 6.81
C GLU A 183 15.27 17.97 6.74
N MET A 184 14.75 17.37 7.81
CA MET A 184 14.25 15.99 7.84
C MET A 184 13.11 15.79 6.84
N ASP A 185 12.14 16.71 6.78
CA ASP A 185 11.01 16.64 5.86
C ASP A 185 11.47 16.80 4.40
N LEU A 186 12.37 17.75 4.12
CA LEU A 186 12.94 17.91 2.77
C LEU A 186 13.77 16.71 2.34
N ASN A 187 14.56 16.13 3.24
CA ASN A 187 15.34 14.93 2.96
C ASN A 187 14.48 13.68 2.80
N THR A 188 13.33 13.62 3.48
CA THR A 188 12.31 12.61 3.25
C THR A 188 11.78 12.68 1.82
N VAL A 189 11.39 13.88 1.37
CA VAL A 189 10.92 14.09 -0.02
C VAL A 189 12.02 13.68 -1.01
N TYR A 190 13.25 14.17 -0.80
CA TYR A 190 14.37 13.87 -1.68
C TYR A 190 14.70 12.37 -1.74
N ALA A 191 14.81 11.70 -0.59
CA ALA A 191 15.13 10.27 -0.53
C ALA A 191 14.06 9.41 -1.20
N CYS A 192 12.77 9.66 -0.92
CA CYS A 192 11.68 8.93 -1.56
C CYS A 192 11.64 9.17 -3.07
N THR A 193 11.70 10.43 -3.50
CA THR A 193 11.58 10.79 -4.93
C THR A 193 12.78 10.35 -5.74
N ARG A 194 13.99 10.32 -5.18
CA ARG A 194 15.18 9.76 -5.84
C ARG A 194 15.20 8.23 -5.85
N GLY A 195 14.53 7.61 -4.87
CA GLY A 195 14.57 6.17 -4.63
C GLY A 195 13.55 5.38 -5.45
N THR A 196 12.40 5.97 -5.79
CA THR A 196 11.38 5.29 -6.60
C THR A 196 10.71 6.21 -7.64
N THR A 197 10.23 5.59 -8.71
CA THR A 197 9.38 6.20 -9.73
C THR A 197 7.88 6.01 -9.46
N LYS A 198 7.52 5.20 -8.45
CA LYS A 198 6.13 4.94 -8.04
C LYS A 198 5.52 6.15 -7.32
N HIS A 199 4.20 6.13 -7.10
CA HIS A 199 3.56 7.16 -6.28
C HIS A 199 4.13 7.15 -4.85
N ILE A 200 4.30 8.34 -4.28
CA ILE A 200 4.90 8.54 -2.96
C ILE A 200 3.91 9.24 -2.04
N GLY A 201 3.82 8.79 -0.78
CA GLY A 201 3.19 9.56 0.27
C GLY A 201 4.21 10.01 1.32
N VAL A 202 4.10 11.25 1.78
CA VAL A 202 4.94 11.85 2.84
C VAL A 202 4.08 12.71 3.77
N SER A 203 4.56 12.95 4.98
CA SER A 203 3.96 13.94 5.89
C SER A 203 4.94 15.09 6.14
N PHE A 204 4.40 16.23 6.58
CA PHE A 204 5.17 17.40 6.97
C PHE A 204 4.87 17.74 8.42
N THR A 205 5.88 18.23 9.12
CA THR A 205 5.81 18.56 10.54
C THR A 205 5.06 19.86 10.75
N GLU A 206 5.33 20.88 9.93
CA GLU A 206 4.77 22.23 10.05
C GLU A 206 4.31 22.77 8.71
N ALA A 207 3.30 23.65 8.72
CA ALA A 207 2.72 24.21 7.50
C ALA A 207 3.73 25.03 6.67
N ASP A 208 4.61 25.77 7.34
CA ASP A 208 5.63 26.62 6.69
C ASP A 208 6.69 25.78 5.95
N TYR A 209 6.81 24.49 6.25
CA TYR A 209 7.77 23.59 5.61
C TYR A 209 7.29 23.15 4.21
N VAL A 210 5.97 23.18 3.99
CA VAL A 210 5.33 22.74 2.75
C VAL A 210 5.83 23.56 1.56
N ALA A 211 6.07 24.86 1.73
CA ALA A 211 6.57 25.72 0.64
C ALA A 211 7.94 25.26 0.11
N GLY A 212 8.86 24.87 1.00
CA GLY A 212 10.17 24.35 0.61
C GLY A 212 10.06 22.98 -0.08
N ALA A 213 9.16 22.13 0.40
CA ALA A 213 8.89 20.84 -0.22
C ALA A 213 8.28 20.99 -1.62
N LEU A 214 7.32 21.90 -1.80
CA LEU A 214 6.72 22.21 -3.10
C LEU A 214 7.76 22.77 -4.07
N GLU A 215 8.65 23.67 -3.63
CA GLU A 215 9.75 24.16 -4.47
C GLU A 215 10.62 23.00 -4.99
N MET A 216 11.00 22.06 -4.11
CA MET A 216 11.75 20.86 -4.51
C MET A 216 10.96 19.99 -5.50
N LEU A 217 9.65 19.78 -5.25
CA LEU A 217 8.79 18.99 -6.12
C LEU A 217 8.61 19.63 -7.50
N HIS A 218 8.49 20.96 -7.56
CA HIS A 218 8.45 21.70 -8.82
C HIS A 218 9.77 21.55 -9.58
N MET A 219 10.93 21.61 -8.91
CA MET A 219 12.22 21.33 -9.56
C MET A 219 12.29 19.91 -10.12
N ILE A 220 11.75 18.91 -9.40
CA ILE A 220 11.72 17.51 -9.85
C ILE A 220 10.75 17.31 -11.02
N ALA A 221 9.59 17.96 -10.98
CA ALA A 221 8.60 17.93 -12.05
C ALA A 221 9.04 18.70 -13.31
N GLY A 222 9.88 19.73 -13.11
CA GLY A 222 10.32 20.67 -14.13
C GLY A 222 9.79 22.09 -13.87
N ASP A 223 8.52 22.20 -13.47
CA ASP A 223 7.85 23.43 -13.06
C ASP A 223 6.56 23.15 -12.24
N GLU A 224 5.93 24.22 -11.75
CA GLU A 224 4.70 24.14 -10.96
C GLU A 224 3.49 23.65 -11.77
N ASP A 225 3.34 24.06 -13.03
CA ASP A 225 2.21 23.66 -13.87
C ASP A 225 2.23 22.15 -14.13
N THR A 226 3.41 21.59 -14.39
CA THR A 226 3.65 20.16 -14.59
C THR A 226 3.37 19.38 -13.30
N TRP A 227 3.82 19.90 -12.15
CA TRP A 227 3.52 19.32 -10.84
C TRP A 227 2.00 19.27 -10.58
N ARG A 228 1.30 20.40 -10.77
CA ARG A 228 -0.15 20.49 -10.53
C ARG A 228 -0.96 19.61 -11.48
N ALA A 229 -0.48 19.40 -12.70
CA ALA A 229 -1.13 18.50 -13.65
C ALA A 229 -0.99 17.02 -13.26
N ARG A 230 0.15 16.63 -12.65
CA ARG A 230 0.45 15.23 -12.30
C ARG A 230 1.22 15.14 -10.97
N PRO A 231 0.58 15.41 -9.83
CA PRO A 231 1.25 15.33 -8.54
C PRO A 231 1.63 13.87 -8.23
N PHE A 232 2.94 13.60 -8.17
CA PHE A 232 3.49 12.27 -7.88
C PHE A 232 3.82 12.03 -6.40
N VAL A 233 3.55 13.04 -5.56
CA VAL A 233 3.60 12.94 -4.10
C VAL A 233 2.24 13.33 -3.53
N SER A 234 1.78 12.61 -2.50
CA SER A 234 0.60 12.96 -1.70
C SER A 234 0.99 13.27 -0.26
N ASN A 235 0.16 14.08 0.41
CA ASN A 235 0.33 14.38 1.82
C ASN A 235 -0.43 13.38 2.68
N THR A 236 0.30 12.71 3.56
CA THR A 236 -0.23 11.85 4.62
C THR A 236 -0.56 12.70 5.83
N ASN A 237 -1.85 12.95 6.05
CA ASN A 237 -2.29 13.94 7.01
C ASN A 237 -3.09 13.33 8.15
N CYS A 238 -2.48 13.31 9.35
CA CYS A 238 -3.17 12.98 10.59
C CYS A 238 -3.94 14.22 11.10
N PHE A 239 -4.88 14.73 10.29
CA PHE A 239 -5.63 15.96 10.56
C PHE A 239 -6.50 15.84 11.82
N VAL A 240 -6.73 14.63 12.32
CA VAL A 240 -7.39 14.35 13.59
C VAL A 240 -6.46 13.67 14.59
N VAL A 241 -6.69 13.98 15.87
CA VAL A 241 -6.18 13.23 17.02
C VAL A 241 -7.37 12.58 17.71
N PRO A 242 -7.60 11.28 17.50
CA PRO A 242 -8.71 10.59 18.12
C PRO A 242 -8.66 10.66 19.66
N PRO A 243 -9.82 10.79 20.35
CA PRO A 243 -11.17 10.80 19.78
C PRO A 243 -11.67 12.21 19.40
N MET A 244 -12.13 12.36 18.16
CA MET A 244 -12.95 13.47 17.68
C MET A 244 -12.36 14.87 17.98
N LYS A 245 -11.08 15.06 17.67
CA LYS A 245 -10.38 16.35 17.75
C LYS A 245 -9.56 16.58 16.49
N PHE A 246 -9.47 17.82 16.04
CA PHE A 246 -8.51 18.20 15.01
C PHE A 246 -7.10 18.31 15.59
N ALA A 247 -6.10 17.84 14.85
CA ALA A 247 -4.71 18.19 15.08
C ALA A 247 -4.46 19.54 14.38
N THR A 248 -4.37 20.61 15.17
CA THR A 248 -4.28 21.99 14.69
C THR A 248 -3.17 22.19 13.66
N ASP A 249 -1.96 21.71 13.93
CA ASP A 249 -0.81 21.88 13.04
C ASP A 249 -0.93 21.03 11.78
N ALA A 250 -1.41 19.79 11.90
CA ALA A 250 -1.66 18.93 10.74
C ALA A 250 -2.76 19.49 9.83
N CYS A 251 -3.80 20.12 10.38
CA CYS A 251 -4.83 20.81 9.59
C CYS A 251 -4.23 21.99 8.79
N ARG A 252 -3.30 22.76 9.39
CA ARG A 252 -2.61 23.85 8.66
C ARG A 252 -1.69 23.31 7.57
N VAL A 253 -0.99 22.20 7.83
CA VAL A 253 -0.23 21.47 6.79
C VAL A 253 -1.16 21.03 5.66
N MET A 254 -2.33 20.48 6.00
CA MET A 254 -3.33 20.03 5.02
C MET A 254 -3.78 21.20 4.13
N GLU A 255 -4.13 22.34 4.73
CA GLU A 255 -4.50 23.57 4.01
C GLU A 255 -3.40 23.98 3.02
N ALA A 256 -2.14 24.04 3.47
CA ALA A 256 -1.00 24.40 2.61
C ALA A 256 -0.75 23.38 1.48
N CYS A 257 -0.89 22.08 1.75
CA CYS A 257 -0.76 21.03 0.73
C CYS A 257 -1.86 21.10 -0.33
N ILE A 258 -3.12 21.38 0.08
CA ILE A 258 -4.25 21.55 -0.85
C ILE A 258 -4.01 22.73 -1.78
N GLU A 259 -3.55 23.87 -1.24
CA GLU A 259 -3.19 25.05 -2.02
C GLU A 259 -2.06 24.74 -3.02
N GLY A 260 -1.07 23.95 -2.60
CA GLY A 260 0.00 23.44 -3.46
C GLY A 260 -0.41 22.40 -4.51
N GLY A 261 -1.69 22.00 -4.56
CA GLY A 261 -2.19 21.01 -5.51
C GLY A 261 -1.85 19.56 -5.17
N MET A 262 -1.40 19.29 -3.94
CA MET A 262 -1.03 17.95 -3.49
C MET A 262 -2.30 17.16 -3.08
N PRO A 263 -2.50 15.91 -3.54
CA PRO A 263 -3.53 15.03 -3.01
C PRO A 263 -3.33 14.78 -1.53
N VAL A 264 -4.42 14.63 -0.77
CA VAL A 264 -4.35 14.44 0.69
C VAL A 264 -4.95 13.11 1.11
N LEU A 265 -4.26 12.41 1.99
CA LEU A 265 -4.77 11.24 2.70
C LEU A 265 -5.28 11.71 4.06
N LEU A 266 -6.58 11.57 4.28
CA LEU A 266 -7.27 11.98 5.51
C LEU A 266 -7.21 10.84 6.53
N LEU A 267 -6.24 10.89 7.44
CA LEU A 267 -5.93 9.77 8.34
C LEU A 267 -6.57 9.95 9.73
N SER A 268 -7.42 8.98 10.09
CA SER A 268 -8.03 8.83 11.42
C SER A 268 -7.53 7.54 12.09
N ALA A 269 -6.55 7.65 13.00
CA ALA A 269 -5.86 6.52 13.63
C ALA A 269 -6.26 6.28 15.09
N GLY A 270 -7.52 5.89 15.33
CA GLY A 270 -8.02 5.59 16.68
C GLY A 270 -7.68 4.17 17.12
N MET A 271 -7.24 3.97 18.36
CA MET A 271 -7.01 2.64 18.93
C MET A 271 -8.27 2.15 19.63
N ALA A 272 -8.83 1.04 19.16
CA ALA A 272 -10.03 0.42 19.72
C ALA A 272 -9.80 0.01 21.18
N GLY A 273 -10.53 0.65 22.09
CA GLY A 273 -10.41 0.45 23.54
C GLY A 273 -9.50 1.45 24.26
N ALA A 274 -8.89 2.39 23.53
CA ALA A 274 -8.10 3.49 24.10
C ALA A 274 -8.60 4.84 23.59
N THR A 275 -8.30 5.18 22.33
CA THR A 275 -8.69 6.47 21.70
C THR A 275 -9.87 6.35 20.73
N ALA A 276 -10.44 5.14 20.61
CA ALA A 276 -11.71 4.84 19.96
C ALA A 276 -12.49 3.81 20.81
N PRO A 277 -13.82 3.65 20.63
CA PRO A 277 -14.59 2.63 21.32
C PRO A 277 -13.99 1.22 21.15
N SER A 278 -14.07 0.39 22.20
CA SER A 278 -13.53 -0.98 22.15
C SER A 278 -14.20 -1.89 21.11
N PRO A 279 -15.53 -1.87 20.92
CA PRO A 279 -16.15 -2.70 19.89
C PRO A 279 -15.71 -2.29 18.48
N ILE A 280 -15.39 -3.28 17.63
CA ILE A 280 -14.96 -3.09 16.23
C ILE A 280 -15.89 -2.12 15.47
N ALA A 281 -17.21 -2.33 15.56
CA ALA A 281 -18.18 -1.46 14.90
C ALA A 281 -18.13 -0.01 15.40
N GLY A 282 -17.93 0.20 16.72
CA GLY A 282 -17.80 1.53 17.30
C GLY A 282 -16.52 2.25 16.89
N ALA A 283 -15.41 1.52 16.80
CA ALA A 283 -14.16 2.05 16.25
C ALA A 283 -14.31 2.46 14.77
N ILE A 284 -15.01 1.67 13.96
CA ILE A 284 -15.32 2.03 12.57
C ILE A 284 -16.21 3.28 12.50
N VAL A 285 -17.27 3.36 13.33
CA VAL A 285 -18.15 4.54 13.39
C VAL A 285 -17.35 5.81 13.67
N GLN A 286 -16.48 5.79 14.67
CA GLN A 286 -15.66 6.96 15.00
C GLN A 286 -14.71 7.31 13.85
N ALA A 287 -14.01 6.33 13.28
CA ALA A 287 -13.08 6.59 12.18
C ALA A 287 -13.79 7.17 10.94
N VAL A 288 -14.98 6.65 10.63
CA VAL A 288 -15.83 7.17 9.55
C VAL A 288 -16.28 8.60 9.86
N ALA A 289 -16.75 8.88 11.07
CA ALA A 289 -17.15 10.23 11.47
C ALA A 289 -16.00 11.24 11.32
N GLU A 290 -14.83 10.92 11.86
CA GLU A 290 -13.65 11.78 11.77
C GLU A 290 -13.24 12.02 10.30
N CYS A 291 -13.20 10.97 9.47
CA CYS A 291 -12.89 11.10 8.05
C CYS A 291 -13.96 11.89 7.26
N LEU A 292 -15.24 11.75 7.59
CA LEU A 292 -16.31 12.57 6.99
C LEU A 292 -16.14 14.06 7.32
N ALA A 293 -15.73 14.41 8.55
CA ALA A 293 -15.37 15.79 8.87
C ALA A 293 -14.18 16.28 8.02
N GLY A 294 -13.19 15.41 7.75
CA GLY A 294 -12.11 15.70 6.82
C GLY A 294 -12.60 15.94 5.39
N VAL A 295 -13.54 15.13 4.89
CA VAL A 295 -14.15 15.31 3.56
C VAL A 295 -14.86 16.67 3.48
N VAL A 296 -15.63 17.05 4.51
CA VAL A 296 -16.23 18.38 4.58
C VAL A 296 -15.17 19.47 4.55
N TYR A 297 -14.10 19.34 5.34
CA TYR A 297 -13.03 20.34 5.42
C TYR A 297 -12.33 20.53 4.06
N VAL A 298 -11.89 19.44 3.43
CA VAL A 298 -11.23 19.48 2.12
C VAL A 298 -12.12 20.15 1.07
N ASN A 299 -13.40 19.77 1.00
CA ASN A 299 -14.31 20.32 0.00
C ASN A 299 -14.77 21.75 0.33
N ALA A 300 -14.73 22.17 1.59
CA ALA A 300 -14.93 23.56 2.00
C ALA A 300 -13.75 24.46 1.59
N ILE A 301 -12.53 23.92 1.52
CA ILE A 301 -11.36 24.63 0.97
C ILE A 301 -11.45 24.67 -0.56
N LYS A 302 -11.61 23.50 -1.18
CA LYS A 302 -11.60 23.33 -2.63
C LYS A 302 -12.49 22.15 -3.03
N PRO A 303 -13.73 22.40 -3.51
CA PRO A 303 -14.64 21.34 -3.94
C PRO A 303 -14.00 20.43 -4.98
N GLY A 304 -14.12 19.12 -4.78
CA GLY A 304 -13.57 18.11 -5.69
C GLY A 304 -12.06 17.91 -5.60
N HIS A 305 -11.37 18.47 -4.59
CA HIS A 305 -9.94 18.22 -4.40
C HIS A 305 -9.68 16.72 -4.14
N PRO A 306 -8.64 16.11 -4.75
CA PRO A 306 -8.34 14.69 -4.54
C PRO A 306 -8.00 14.38 -3.08
N ALA A 307 -8.86 13.58 -2.44
CA ALA A 307 -8.66 13.12 -1.08
C ALA A 307 -8.92 11.61 -0.96
N ILE A 308 -8.08 10.92 -0.21
CA ILE A 308 -8.23 9.51 0.13
C ILE A 308 -8.86 9.41 1.52
N PHE A 309 -9.94 8.63 1.62
CA PHE A 309 -10.67 8.41 2.86
C PHE A 309 -9.93 7.39 3.75
N GLY A 310 -9.07 7.89 4.65
CA GLY A 310 -8.12 7.10 5.43
C GLY A 310 -8.64 6.69 6.82
N THR A 311 -9.60 5.77 6.86
CA THR A 311 -10.07 5.20 8.14
C THR A 311 -9.07 4.15 8.64
N TRP A 312 -8.32 4.47 9.69
CA TRP A 312 -7.22 3.67 10.23
C TRP A 312 -7.42 3.22 11.69
N PRO A 313 -8.56 2.63 12.07
CA PRO A 313 -8.68 2.12 13.42
C PRO A 313 -7.68 0.97 13.65
N PHE A 314 -7.00 1.02 14.78
CA PHE A 314 -6.03 0.02 15.21
C PHE A 314 -6.55 -0.81 16.39
N GLY A 315 -6.13 -2.06 16.46
CA GLY A 315 -6.36 -2.93 17.61
C GLY A 315 -5.47 -2.59 18.81
N LEU A 316 -5.84 -3.15 19.96
CA LEU A 316 -5.10 -3.04 21.22
C LEU A 316 -5.15 -4.38 21.95
N ASP A 317 -4.02 -4.83 22.51
CA ASP A 317 -4.04 -5.90 23.50
C ASP A 317 -4.43 -5.33 24.86
N LEU A 318 -5.71 -5.45 25.23
CA LEU A 318 -6.28 -4.91 26.47
C LEU A 318 -5.61 -5.48 27.75
N ARG A 319 -4.87 -6.59 27.67
CA ARG A 319 -4.16 -7.16 28.83
C ARG A 319 -2.88 -6.38 29.16
N THR A 320 -2.27 -5.78 28.13
CA THR A 320 -0.98 -5.09 28.25
C THR A 320 -1.10 -3.58 27.99
N GLY A 321 -2.17 -3.14 27.33
CA GLY A 321 -2.34 -1.77 26.84
C GLY A 321 -1.48 -1.44 25.62
N ALA A 322 -0.82 -2.43 25.01
CA ALA A 322 -0.03 -2.22 23.81
C ALA A 322 -0.92 -2.22 22.56
N MET A 323 -0.56 -1.40 21.56
CA MET A 323 -1.17 -1.48 20.23
C MET A 323 -0.94 -2.89 19.64
N SER A 324 -1.95 -3.43 18.97
CA SER A 324 -1.86 -4.72 18.28
C SER A 324 -2.43 -4.59 16.89
N VAL A 325 -1.61 -4.90 15.89
CA VAL A 325 -1.95 -4.78 14.46
C VAL A 325 -1.96 -6.14 13.76
N GLY A 326 -1.45 -7.19 14.42
CA GLY A 326 -1.31 -8.53 13.87
C GLY A 326 -2.47 -9.47 14.22
N SER A 327 -3.71 -9.00 14.19
CA SER A 327 -4.86 -9.78 14.68
C SER A 327 -5.99 -9.94 13.66
N GLY A 328 -6.88 -10.92 13.90
CA GLY A 328 -8.08 -11.10 13.08
C GLY A 328 -9.06 -9.93 13.23
N GLU A 329 -9.11 -9.33 14.42
CA GLU A 329 -9.87 -8.11 14.70
C GLU A 329 -9.36 -6.93 13.88
N GLN A 330 -8.03 -6.77 13.73
CA GLN A 330 -7.45 -5.78 12.83
C GLN A 330 -7.87 -6.05 11.39
N ALA A 331 -7.82 -7.31 10.94
CA ALA A 331 -8.24 -7.67 9.59
C ALA A 331 -9.74 -7.36 9.33
N LEU A 332 -10.60 -7.55 10.33
CA LEU A 332 -12.03 -7.17 10.27
C LEU A 332 -12.24 -5.65 10.30
N LEU A 333 -11.47 -4.91 11.11
CA LEU A 333 -11.49 -3.45 11.13
C LEU A 333 -11.21 -2.90 9.71
N THR A 334 -10.15 -3.39 9.08
CA THR A 334 -9.74 -3.02 7.73
C THR A 334 -10.80 -3.37 6.68
N ALA A 335 -11.35 -4.60 6.73
CA ALA A 335 -12.39 -5.04 5.82
C ALA A 335 -13.70 -4.24 5.96
N GLY A 336 -14.12 -3.93 7.20
CA GLY A 336 -15.30 -3.12 7.48
C GLY A 336 -15.13 -1.68 7.00
N CYS A 337 -13.94 -1.10 7.21
CA CYS A 337 -13.56 0.21 6.67
C CYS A 337 -13.67 0.24 5.14
N ALA A 338 -13.12 -0.77 4.44
CA ALA A 338 -13.21 -0.87 2.99
C ALA A 338 -14.66 -0.85 2.49
N GLN A 339 -15.59 -1.56 3.16
CA GLN A 339 -17.01 -1.52 2.80
C GLN A 339 -17.65 -0.14 2.99
N MET A 340 -17.22 0.63 4.00
CA MET A 340 -17.67 2.01 4.16
C MET A 340 -17.11 2.94 3.07
N HIS A 341 -15.88 2.71 2.59
CA HIS A 341 -15.31 3.45 1.44
C HIS A 341 -16.19 3.27 0.21
N HIS A 342 -16.56 2.01 -0.10
CA HIS A 342 -17.45 1.66 -1.20
C HIS A 342 -18.83 2.29 -1.05
N PHE A 343 -19.38 2.32 0.16
CA PHE A 343 -20.66 2.95 0.45
C PHE A 343 -20.67 4.44 0.09
N TYR A 344 -19.60 5.18 0.40
CA TYR A 344 -19.48 6.60 0.03
C TYR A 344 -19.03 6.82 -1.42
N GLY A 345 -18.57 5.77 -2.11
CA GLY A 345 -17.95 5.84 -3.43
C GLY A 345 -16.65 6.64 -3.44
N ILE A 346 -16.02 6.87 -2.28
CA ILE A 346 -14.77 7.62 -2.17
C ILE A 346 -13.63 6.62 -2.05
N PRO A 347 -12.54 6.79 -2.83
CA PRO A 347 -11.38 5.94 -2.69
C PRO A 347 -10.81 6.04 -1.28
N GLY A 348 -10.57 4.89 -0.66
CA GLY A 348 -10.14 4.86 0.72
C GLY A 348 -8.95 3.94 0.97
N GLY A 349 -8.39 4.07 2.16
CA GLY A 349 -7.25 3.28 2.59
C GLY A 349 -7.25 3.04 4.09
N ALA A 350 -6.59 1.97 4.48
CA ALA A 350 -6.50 1.50 5.85
C ALA A 350 -5.26 0.58 6.01
N ALA A 351 -4.87 0.33 7.26
CA ALA A 351 -3.72 -0.53 7.57
C ALA A 351 -4.05 -2.00 7.30
N ALA A 352 -3.11 -2.71 6.68
CA ALA A 352 -3.06 -4.17 6.64
C ALA A 352 -1.62 -4.61 6.34
N GLY A 353 -1.18 -5.74 6.86
CA GLY A 353 0.17 -6.25 6.58
C GLY A 353 1.27 -5.80 7.55
N ALA A 354 0.91 -5.10 8.64
CA ALA A 354 1.82 -4.88 9.77
C ALA A 354 1.80 -6.09 10.73
N SER A 355 2.85 -6.24 11.54
CA SER A 355 2.97 -7.32 12.52
C SER A 355 3.40 -6.83 13.90
N ASP A 356 2.93 -7.53 14.94
CA ASP A 356 3.35 -7.38 16.33
C ASP A 356 4.65 -8.15 16.63
N ALA A 357 5.09 -9.02 15.69
CA ALA A 357 6.34 -9.75 15.74
C ALA A 357 7.55 -8.81 15.65
N LYS A 358 8.64 -9.19 16.32
CA LYS A 358 9.85 -8.36 16.45
C LYS A 358 10.83 -8.62 15.31
N LEU A 359 10.68 -9.74 14.60
CA LEU A 359 11.58 -10.21 13.56
C LEU A 359 10.73 -10.84 12.43
N PRO A 360 11.31 -11.03 11.24
CA PRO A 360 10.69 -11.80 10.17
C PRO A 360 10.65 -13.29 10.51
N ASP A 361 9.65 -13.69 11.30
CA ASP A 361 9.43 -15.07 11.72
C ASP A 361 8.04 -15.59 11.30
N MET A 362 7.65 -16.76 11.79
CA MET A 362 6.36 -17.36 11.49
C MET A 362 5.18 -16.49 11.98
N GLN A 363 5.34 -15.77 13.09
CA GLN A 363 4.32 -14.86 13.59
C GLN A 363 4.12 -13.73 12.57
N ALA A 364 5.20 -13.09 12.12
CA ALA A 364 5.12 -12.09 11.06
C ALA A 364 4.42 -12.63 9.80
N GLY A 365 4.77 -13.85 9.37
CA GLY A 365 4.18 -14.47 8.19
C GLY A 365 2.64 -14.58 8.25
N TRP A 366 2.08 -15.11 9.34
CA TRP A 366 0.62 -15.28 9.42
C TRP A 366 -0.13 -13.97 9.67
N GLU A 367 0.46 -13.02 10.43
CA GLU A 367 -0.22 -11.77 10.81
C GLU A 367 -0.38 -10.87 9.59
N GLN A 368 0.71 -10.75 8.81
CA GLN A 368 0.73 -9.95 7.60
C GLN A 368 -0.17 -10.57 6.51
N MET A 369 -0.12 -11.90 6.33
CA MET A 369 -0.95 -12.58 5.32
C MET A 369 -2.45 -12.46 5.65
N CYS A 370 -2.84 -12.63 6.91
CA CYS A 370 -4.25 -12.58 7.31
C CYS A 370 -4.91 -11.24 6.94
N SER A 371 -4.28 -10.13 7.33
CA SER A 371 -4.80 -8.80 7.06
C SER A 371 -4.69 -8.39 5.59
N ASN A 372 -3.59 -8.73 4.90
CA ASN A 372 -3.43 -8.42 3.46
C ASN A 372 -4.45 -9.13 2.57
N VAL A 373 -4.77 -10.40 2.86
CA VAL A 373 -5.80 -11.15 2.11
C VAL A 373 -7.19 -10.55 2.35
N MET A 374 -7.53 -10.25 3.61
CA MET A 374 -8.82 -9.63 3.98
C MET A 374 -8.98 -8.26 3.32
N ALA A 375 -7.96 -7.40 3.39
CA ALA A 375 -7.96 -6.08 2.77
C ALA A 375 -8.18 -6.16 1.25
N GLY A 376 -7.45 -7.05 0.58
CA GLY A 376 -7.59 -7.26 -0.86
C GLY A 376 -8.96 -7.78 -1.26
N LEU A 377 -9.47 -8.83 -0.59
CA LEU A 377 -10.77 -9.41 -0.90
C LEU A 377 -11.94 -8.45 -0.60
N SER A 378 -11.78 -7.53 0.35
CA SER A 378 -12.74 -6.46 0.63
C SER A 378 -12.63 -5.27 -0.34
N GLY A 379 -11.66 -5.27 -1.25
CA GLY A 379 -11.52 -4.25 -2.29
C GLY A 379 -10.98 -2.92 -1.78
N LEU A 380 -10.19 -2.92 -0.70
CA LEU A 380 -9.56 -1.71 -0.16
C LEU A 380 -8.64 -1.08 -1.22
N ASN A 381 -8.84 0.19 -1.58
CA ASN A 381 -8.08 0.78 -2.69
C ASN A 381 -6.60 0.93 -2.38
N MET A 382 -6.28 1.37 -1.17
CA MET A 382 -4.90 1.50 -0.70
C MET A 382 -4.71 0.69 0.58
N VAL A 383 -4.00 -0.43 0.44
CA VAL A 383 -3.54 -1.27 1.55
C VAL A 383 -2.20 -0.75 2.02
N TYR A 384 -2.21 -0.09 3.17
CA TYR A 384 -1.04 0.52 3.77
C TYR A 384 -0.39 -0.42 4.78
N GLU A 385 0.91 -0.23 5.02
CA GLU A 385 1.73 -1.10 5.86
C GLU A 385 1.84 -2.54 5.34
N ALA A 386 1.55 -2.78 4.06
CA ALA A 386 1.40 -4.11 3.47
C ALA A 386 2.63 -5.01 3.60
N ALA A 387 3.82 -4.41 3.73
CA ALA A 387 5.08 -5.11 3.90
C ALA A 387 6.08 -4.29 4.72
N GLY A 388 6.98 -5.01 5.42
CA GLY A 388 8.14 -4.43 6.09
C GLY A 388 7.92 -3.99 7.54
N MET A 389 6.68 -3.87 8.01
CA MET A 389 6.38 -3.26 9.31
C MET A 389 6.28 -4.27 10.46
N HIS A 390 6.97 -4.00 11.56
CA HIS A 390 7.15 -4.85 12.73
C HIS A 390 6.94 -4.11 14.05
N ALA A 391 6.86 -4.88 15.13
CA ALA A 391 6.74 -4.40 16.50
C ALA A 391 5.64 -3.34 16.66
N SER A 392 4.48 -3.58 16.04
CA SER A 392 3.32 -2.70 16.14
C SER A 392 3.69 -1.27 15.72
N LEU A 393 4.19 -1.15 14.48
CA LEU A 393 4.62 0.10 13.84
C LEU A 393 5.91 0.74 14.38
N LEU A 394 6.64 0.08 15.29
CA LEU A 394 7.87 0.65 15.87
C LEU A 394 9.14 0.31 15.10
N GLY A 395 9.12 -0.68 14.19
CA GLY A 395 10.29 -1.06 13.41
C GLY A 395 9.99 -1.41 11.97
N PHE A 396 10.88 -1.04 11.07
CA PHE A 396 10.84 -1.43 9.67
C PHE A 396 11.97 -2.40 9.33
N CYS A 397 11.68 -3.40 8.51
CA CYS A 397 12.61 -4.45 8.13
C CYS A 397 12.68 -4.54 6.59
N HIS A 398 13.86 -4.26 6.02
CA HIS A 398 14.07 -4.36 4.56
C HIS A 398 13.93 -5.80 4.06
N GLU A 399 14.37 -6.80 4.82
CA GLU A 399 14.15 -8.21 4.49
C GLU A 399 12.67 -8.55 4.42
N SER A 400 11.88 -8.06 5.38
CA SER A 400 10.42 -8.26 5.37
C SER A 400 9.73 -7.50 4.25
N LEU A 401 10.26 -6.35 3.84
CA LEU A 401 9.77 -5.65 2.65
C LEU A 401 9.93 -6.52 1.40
N ILE A 402 11.10 -7.17 1.24
CA ILE A 402 11.38 -8.08 0.12
C ILE A 402 10.52 -9.35 0.19
N LEU A 403 10.43 -9.98 1.36
CA LEU A 403 9.57 -11.15 1.57
C LEU A 403 8.08 -10.81 1.37
N GLY A 404 7.71 -9.57 1.67
CA GLY A 404 6.37 -9.04 1.44
C GLY A 404 5.94 -9.09 -0.03
N ASP A 405 6.87 -9.03 -0.98
CA ASP A 405 6.55 -9.15 -2.41
C ASP A 405 5.95 -10.54 -2.74
N ASP A 406 6.57 -11.61 -2.25
CA ASP A 406 6.05 -12.97 -2.39
C ASP A 406 4.71 -13.14 -1.68
N LEU A 407 4.59 -12.60 -0.46
CA LEU A 407 3.38 -12.67 0.36
C LEU A 407 2.20 -11.95 -0.31
N ILE A 408 2.40 -10.71 -0.75
CA ILE A 408 1.37 -9.90 -1.41
C ILE A 408 1.03 -10.50 -2.78
N GLY A 409 2.00 -11.07 -3.50
CA GLY A 409 1.72 -11.83 -4.73
C GLY A 409 0.73 -12.98 -4.50
N GLN A 410 0.82 -13.70 -3.38
CA GLN A 410 -0.19 -14.71 -3.03
C GLN A 410 -1.52 -14.08 -2.60
N ALA A 411 -1.51 -12.95 -1.87
CA ALA A 411 -2.74 -12.24 -1.50
C ALA A 411 -3.51 -11.77 -2.75
N LEU A 412 -2.82 -11.15 -3.71
CA LEU A 412 -3.39 -10.76 -5.01
C LEU A 412 -3.92 -11.96 -5.80
N ARG A 413 -3.27 -13.14 -5.68
CA ARG A 413 -3.78 -14.35 -6.31
C ARG A 413 -5.13 -14.77 -5.72
N CYS A 414 -5.34 -14.58 -4.42
CA CYS A 414 -6.64 -14.77 -3.79
C CYS A 414 -7.65 -13.74 -4.31
N VAL A 415 -7.26 -12.46 -4.43
CA VAL A 415 -8.13 -11.38 -4.97
C VAL A 415 -8.62 -11.69 -6.38
N ARG A 416 -7.76 -12.25 -7.24
CA ARG A 416 -8.15 -12.64 -8.60
C ARG A 416 -9.28 -13.67 -8.64
N GLY A 417 -9.41 -14.52 -7.62
CA GLY A 417 -10.44 -15.55 -7.55
C GLY A 417 -10.24 -16.69 -8.55
N ILE A 418 -11.35 -17.23 -9.08
CA ILE A 418 -11.36 -18.39 -9.98
C ILE A 418 -12.14 -18.03 -11.25
N GLU A 419 -11.49 -18.09 -12.41
CA GLU A 419 -12.20 -17.95 -13.69
C GLU A 419 -12.96 -19.24 -14.03
N VAL A 420 -14.28 -19.15 -14.19
CA VAL A 420 -15.13 -20.27 -14.61
C VAL A 420 -15.66 -20.01 -16.01
N THR A 421 -15.12 -20.75 -16.97
CA THR A 421 -15.41 -20.70 -18.41
C THR A 421 -15.39 -22.11 -18.97
N GLU A 422 -15.91 -22.31 -20.19
CA GLU A 422 -15.83 -23.61 -20.86
C GLU A 422 -14.37 -24.10 -20.99
N GLU A 423 -13.43 -23.20 -21.26
CA GLU A 423 -12.01 -23.52 -21.36
C GLU A 423 -11.41 -23.92 -20.00
N THR A 424 -11.71 -23.18 -18.93
CA THR A 424 -11.14 -23.44 -17.58
C THR A 424 -11.78 -24.66 -16.93
N LEU A 425 -12.99 -25.06 -17.33
CA LEU A 425 -13.59 -26.33 -16.94
C LEU A 425 -12.87 -27.53 -17.58
N ALA A 426 -12.19 -27.36 -18.71
CA ALA A 426 -11.21 -28.30 -19.27
C ALA A 426 -11.70 -29.75 -19.48
N LEU A 427 -13.00 -29.97 -19.73
CA LEU A 427 -13.60 -31.32 -19.88
C LEU A 427 -12.97 -32.13 -21.02
N ASP A 428 -12.57 -31.49 -22.11
CA ASP A 428 -11.89 -32.17 -23.21
C ASP A 428 -10.49 -32.64 -22.83
N VAL A 429 -9.75 -31.81 -22.09
CA VAL A 429 -8.42 -32.18 -21.57
C VAL A 429 -8.54 -33.34 -20.59
N MET A 430 -9.57 -33.34 -19.73
CA MET A 430 -9.90 -34.49 -18.87
C MET A 430 -10.20 -35.73 -19.70
N ARG A 431 -11.07 -35.63 -20.71
CA ARG A 431 -11.45 -36.75 -21.57
C ARG A 431 -10.23 -37.35 -22.27
N THR A 432 -9.41 -36.53 -22.93
CA THR A 432 -8.20 -36.98 -23.62
C THR A 432 -7.19 -37.60 -22.66
N THR A 433 -7.08 -37.07 -21.43
CA THR A 433 -6.12 -37.59 -20.44
C THR A 433 -6.55 -38.95 -19.88
N CYS A 434 -7.86 -39.16 -19.68
CA CYS A 434 -8.44 -40.38 -19.14
C CYS A 434 -8.66 -41.46 -20.21
N LEU A 435 -9.27 -41.11 -21.34
CA LEU A 435 -9.70 -42.06 -22.37
C LEU A 435 -8.68 -42.18 -23.52
N GLY A 436 -7.80 -41.18 -23.68
CA GLY A 436 -6.93 -41.10 -24.83
C GLY A 436 -7.57 -40.38 -26.04
N ASP A 437 -6.91 -40.47 -27.18
CA ASP A 437 -7.34 -39.83 -28.44
C ASP A 437 -7.11 -40.81 -29.61
N GLY A 438 -8.20 -41.27 -30.22
CA GLY A 438 -8.19 -42.35 -31.20
C GLY A 438 -7.59 -43.65 -30.65
N ASP A 439 -6.56 -44.17 -31.32
CA ASP A 439 -5.88 -45.42 -30.94
C ASP A 439 -4.87 -45.26 -29.78
N LYS A 440 -4.66 -44.02 -29.29
CA LYS A 440 -3.73 -43.77 -28.18
C LYS A 440 -4.46 -43.90 -26.87
N ALA A 441 -3.94 -44.72 -25.95
CA ALA A 441 -4.45 -44.81 -24.58
C ALA A 441 -4.23 -43.50 -23.80
N GLY A 442 -5.09 -43.26 -22.80
CA GLY A 442 -4.95 -42.14 -21.88
C GLY A 442 -3.63 -42.19 -21.09
N VAL A 443 -2.98 -41.03 -20.95
CA VAL A 443 -1.69 -40.90 -20.26
C VAL A 443 -1.84 -40.95 -18.73
N GLY A 444 -3.05 -40.67 -18.21
CA GLY A 444 -3.35 -40.73 -16.77
C GLY A 444 -2.79 -39.58 -15.93
N HIS A 445 -2.19 -38.55 -16.54
CA HIS A 445 -1.73 -37.33 -15.87
C HIS A 445 -1.69 -36.11 -16.81
N TYR A 446 -1.74 -34.91 -16.25
CA TYR A 446 -1.81 -33.66 -17.02
C TYR A 446 -0.47 -32.95 -17.29
N LEU A 447 0.65 -33.45 -16.76
CA LEU A 447 1.96 -32.75 -16.82
C LEU A 447 2.44 -32.42 -18.24
N GLY A 448 2.13 -33.28 -19.21
CA GLY A 448 2.48 -33.09 -20.62
C GLY A 448 1.39 -32.41 -21.47
N ALA A 449 0.23 -32.09 -20.89
CA ALA A 449 -0.87 -31.49 -21.62
C ALA A 449 -0.52 -30.04 -22.00
N ALA A 450 -0.85 -29.65 -23.23
CA ALA A 450 -0.57 -28.30 -23.73
C ALA A 450 -1.22 -27.22 -22.84
N GLN A 451 -2.46 -27.47 -22.40
CA GLN A 451 -3.17 -26.56 -21.50
C GLN A 451 -2.41 -26.34 -20.18
N THR A 452 -1.90 -27.40 -19.56
CA THR A 452 -1.09 -27.31 -18.32
C THR A 452 0.11 -26.40 -18.53
N LEU A 453 0.85 -26.59 -19.62
CA LEU A 453 2.05 -25.80 -19.91
C LEU A 453 1.75 -24.32 -20.16
N THR A 454 0.63 -24.01 -20.81
CA THR A 454 0.19 -22.62 -21.03
C THR A 454 -0.28 -21.98 -19.72
N ARG A 455 -0.99 -22.73 -18.87
CA ARG A 455 -1.52 -22.23 -17.59
C ARG A 455 -0.47 -22.02 -16.51
N MET A 456 0.71 -22.63 -16.61
CA MET A 456 1.83 -22.38 -15.69
C MET A 456 2.12 -20.89 -15.54
N GLU A 457 2.12 -20.16 -16.66
CA GLU A 457 2.47 -18.74 -16.71
C GLU A 457 1.29 -17.81 -16.39
N SER A 458 0.05 -18.24 -16.67
CA SER A 458 -1.13 -17.41 -16.48
C SER A 458 -1.83 -17.59 -15.14
N ASP A 459 -1.77 -18.76 -14.51
CA ASP A 459 -2.66 -19.10 -13.37
C ASP A 459 -1.92 -19.13 -12.03
N TYR A 460 -0.60 -19.33 -12.05
CA TYR A 460 0.19 -19.58 -10.84
C TYR A 460 1.10 -18.40 -10.51
N VAL A 461 1.11 -18.01 -9.23
CA VAL A 461 2.13 -17.11 -8.67
C VAL A 461 3.25 -17.97 -8.08
N TYR A 462 4.42 -17.88 -8.70
CA TYR A 462 5.63 -18.52 -8.21
C TYR A 462 6.37 -17.57 -7.26
N PRO A 463 6.70 -18.01 -6.03
CA PRO A 463 7.48 -17.20 -5.13
C PRO A 463 8.91 -17.05 -5.67
N THR A 464 9.48 -15.87 -5.48
CA THR A 464 10.87 -15.54 -5.78
C THR A 464 11.80 -16.17 -4.75
N LEU A 465 11.43 -16.13 -3.47
CA LEU A 465 12.26 -16.58 -2.35
C LEU A 465 11.70 -17.84 -1.68
N GLY A 466 10.36 -17.97 -1.62
CA GLY A 466 9.69 -19.13 -1.03
C GLY A 466 10.12 -20.47 -1.64
N ASP A 467 10.44 -21.44 -0.79
CA ASP A 467 10.97 -22.74 -1.20
C ASP A 467 9.84 -23.76 -1.43
N ARG A 468 9.85 -24.41 -2.61
CA ARG A 468 8.91 -25.49 -2.97
C ARG A 468 9.64 -26.77 -3.39
N MET A 469 10.94 -26.88 -3.10
CA MET A 469 11.74 -28.05 -3.46
C MET A 469 11.36 -29.27 -2.61
N SER A 470 11.61 -30.46 -3.15
CA SER A 470 11.52 -31.67 -2.34
C SER A 470 12.59 -31.66 -1.24
N PRO A 471 12.41 -32.35 -0.10
CA PRO A 471 13.42 -32.39 0.97
C PRO A 471 14.80 -32.87 0.50
N LYS A 472 14.82 -33.80 -0.47
CA LYS A 472 16.06 -34.29 -1.08
C LYS A 472 16.76 -33.19 -1.88
N GLU A 473 16.02 -32.51 -2.76
CA GLU A 473 16.57 -31.42 -3.59
C GLU A 473 17.01 -30.24 -2.72
N TRP A 474 16.23 -29.87 -1.70
CA TRP A 474 16.61 -28.84 -0.72
C TRP A 474 17.92 -29.18 -0.01
N ALA A 475 18.10 -30.46 0.39
CA ALA A 475 19.36 -30.92 0.98
C ALA A 475 20.53 -30.92 -0.02
N GLU A 476 20.28 -31.28 -1.29
CA GLU A 476 21.26 -31.22 -2.38
C GLU A 476 21.63 -29.78 -2.79
N LYS A 477 20.80 -28.80 -2.41
CA LYS A 477 21.02 -27.36 -2.61
C LYS A 477 21.57 -26.67 -1.36
N ASP A 478 22.18 -27.44 -0.45
CA ASP A 478 22.78 -26.95 0.79
C ASP A 478 21.79 -26.26 1.74
N LYS A 479 20.53 -26.72 1.74
CA LYS A 479 19.51 -26.35 2.72
C LYS A 479 19.29 -24.83 2.82
N PRO A 480 18.94 -24.17 1.70
CA PRO A 480 18.84 -22.73 1.66
C PRO A 480 17.87 -22.19 2.72
N ASP A 481 18.28 -21.12 3.39
CA ASP A 481 17.50 -20.40 4.40
C ASP A 481 16.79 -19.18 3.79
N LEU A 482 15.54 -18.95 4.21
CA LEU A 482 14.68 -17.90 3.67
C LEU A 482 15.21 -16.50 4.00
N LEU A 483 15.62 -16.26 5.25
CA LEU A 483 16.09 -14.95 5.70
C LEU A 483 17.45 -14.63 5.10
N GLN A 484 18.37 -15.59 5.05
CA GLN A 484 19.66 -15.39 4.40
C GLN A 484 19.50 -15.05 2.92
N LYS A 485 18.56 -15.71 2.21
CA LYS A 485 18.21 -15.36 0.83
C LYS A 485 17.62 -13.94 0.71
N ALA A 486 16.75 -13.53 1.64
CA ALA A 486 16.19 -12.18 1.64
C ALA A 486 17.27 -11.11 1.88
N THR A 487 18.18 -11.34 2.82
CA THR A 487 19.34 -10.46 3.06
C THR A 487 20.26 -10.42 1.85
N ALA A 488 20.55 -11.55 1.21
CA ALA A 488 21.34 -11.57 -0.03
C ALA A 488 20.65 -10.78 -1.15
N ARG A 489 19.32 -10.92 -1.30
CA ARG A 489 18.54 -10.15 -2.28
C ARG A 489 18.54 -8.66 -1.97
N LYS A 490 18.45 -8.27 -0.70
CA LYS A 490 18.60 -6.88 -0.26
C LYS A 490 19.92 -6.30 -0.74
N LEU A 491 21.03 -6.97 -0.46
CA LEU A 491 22.36 -6.51 -0.87
C LEU A 491 22.50 -6.43 -2.40
N GLU A 492 21.93 -7.38 -3.14
CA GLU A 492 21.92 -7.36 -4.61
C GLU A 492 21.16 -6.14 -5.16
N LEU A 493 19.94 -5.89 -4.68
CA LEU A 493 19.12 -4.75 -5.08
C LEU A 493 19.81 -3.42 -4.77
N LEU A 494 20.43 -3.31 -3.59
CA LEU A 494 21.09 -2.08 -3.15
C LEU A 494 22.47 -1.87 -3.80
N ALA A 495 23.10 -2.90 -4.36
CA ALA A 495 24.32 -2.76 -5.16
C ALA A 495 24.07 -2.26 -6.59
N ALA A 496 22.86 -2.48 -7.13
CA ALA A 496 22.50 -2.02 -8.47
C ALA A 496 22.17 -0.52 -8.50
N PRO A 497 22.55 0.24 -9.56
CA PRO A 497 22.14 1.64 -9.69
C PRO A 497 20.61 1.80 -9.65
N SER A 498 20.12 2.86 -9.00
CA SER A 498 18.69 3.16 -8.95
C SER A 498 18.17 3.59 -10.33
N SER A 499 17.11 2.94 -10.81
CA SER A 499 16.33 3.35 -11.99
C SER A 499 15.62 4.69 -11.80
N ALA A 500 15.32 5.04 -10.56
CA ALA A 500 14.64 6.28 -10.19
C ALA A 500 15.58 7.47 -10.00
N ALA A 501 16.90 7.25 -10.07
CA ALA A 501 17.89 8.31 -9.85
C ALA A 501 17.62 9.54 -10.73
N PHE A 502 17.80 10.73 -10.15
CA PHE A 502 17.72 11.97 -10.92
C PHE A 502 18.87 12.04 -11.93
N ASN A 503 18.64 12.79 -13.01
CA ASN A 503 19.76 13.17 -13.86
C ASN A 503 20.77 14.02 -13.03
N PRO A 504 22.08 13.96 -13.34
CA PRO A 504 23.10 14.60 -12.50
C PRO A 504 22.96 16.13 -12.36
N ALA A 505 22.40 16.81 -13.36
CA ALA A 505 22.22 18.25 -13.34
C ALA A 505 21.11 18.67 -12.36
N LEU A 506 19.97 17.96 -12.39
CA LEU A 506 18.87 18.15 -11.45
C LEU A 506 19.33 17.83 -10.02
N ASP A 507 20.04 16.72 -9.83
CA ASP A 507 20.55 16.32 -8.52
C ASP A 507 21.46 17.39 -7.92
N SER A 508 22.39 17.91 -8.72
CA SER A 508 23.30 18.99 -8.32
C SER A 508 22.55 20.29 -7.99
N ALA A 509 21.52 20.63 -8.77
CA ALA A 509 20.71 21.83 -8.53
C ALA A 509 19.94 21.74 -7.20
N ILE A 510 19.32 20.58 -6.91
CA ILE A 510 18.61 20.36 -5.64
C ILE A 510 19.59 20.43 -4.47
N ARG A 511 20.74 19.76 -4.55
CA ARG A 511 21.77 19.77 -3.50
C ARG A 511 22.41 21.14 -3.28
N ALA A 512 22.43 22.00 -4.30
CA ALA A 512 22.87 23.39 -4.15
C ALA A 512 21.80 24.27 -3.49
N ARG A 513 20.51 23.93 -3.65
CA ARG A 513 19.38 24.70 -3.14
C ARG A 513 18.98 24.33 -1.71
N PHE A 514 19.16 23.07 -1.33
CA PHE A 514 18.71 22.49 -0.06
C PHE A 514 19.84 21.71 0.64
N THR A 515 19.83 21.69 1.97
CA THR A 515 20.73 20.83 2.75
C THR A 515 20.31 19.37 2.61
N ILE A 516 21.00 18.62 1.74
CA ILE A 516 20.74 17.18 1.53
C ILE A 516 21.75 16.33 2.31
N HIS A 517 21.25 15.55 3.26
CA HIS A 517 22.00 14.65 4.13
C HIS A 517 22.24 13.27 3.48
N LEU A 518 21.40 12.86 2.52
CA LEU A 518 21.63 11.62 1.78
C LEU A 518 22.95 11.73 0.97
N PRO A 519 23.90 10.79 1.13
CA PRO A 519 25.14 10.79 0.35
C PRO A 519 24.90 10.80 -1.17
N PRO A 520 25.83 11.37 -1.96
CA PRO A 520 25.71 11.43 -3.42
C PRO A 520 25.62 10.05 -4.08
#